data_AF-A0AAW0WX70-F1
#
_entry.id   AF-A0AAW0WX70-F1
#
_cell.length_a   1.000
_cell.length_b   1.000
_cell.length_c   1.000
_cell.angle_alpha   90.00
_cell.angle_beta   90.00
_cell.angle_gamma   90.00
#
_symmetry.space_group_name_H-M   'P 1'
#
loop_
_entity.id
_entity.type
_entity.pdbx_description
1 polymer ?
#
loop_
_entity_poly.entity_id
_entity_poly.type
_entity_poly.pdbx_seq_one_letter_code
_entity_poly.pdbx_strand_id
1 'polypeptide(L)'
;MYNVHSVLQANMSTSEFASASPYSQGKQIPHITDFKYKEYLLSAGLHTLSNKYAVNVPEDLKVVNVALFALGRAGGIFHDCAVHDVDLICWVTGEYPTHVFASATAFIPEVAAINDHDTVAFTMKFPSGTISMTDLSRYAAYGYDQRLEVFGPKGMVASGNERPYQMTTSTVQGESQPPILHSFPSRYYDGYINELNHFCDVIQGLVDLQLSGENTLKVSTIATALEESAATGQMIEIKY
;
A
#
# COMPACT_ATOMS: atom_id res chain seq x y z
N MET A 1 45.91 0.11 23.99
CA MET A 1 45.94 1.53 23.59
C MET A 1 45.65 1.62 22.11
N TYR A 2 44.62 2.40 21.78
CA TYR A 2 44.20 2.89 20.46
C TYR A 2 45.37 3.50 19.66
N ASN A 3 45.36 3.55 18.33
CA ASN A 3 44.51 4.45 17.56
C ASN A 3 44.25 4.00 16.11
N VAL A 4 42.98 4.11 15.71
CA VAL A 4 42.39 3.74 14.42
C VAL A 4 41.80 5.04 13.86
N HIS A 5 42.56 5.80 13.08
CA HIS A 5 42.05 6.95 12.33
C HIS A 5 43.04 7.33 11.22
N SER A 6 42.69 7.02 9.96
CA SER A 6 42.92 7.90 8.79
C SER A 6 42.71 7.24 7.41
N VAL A 7 42.00 6.11 7.27
CA VAL A 7 41.68 5.55 5.93
C VAL A 7 40.17 5.41 5.74
N LEU A 8 39.47 6.51 5.96
CA LEU A 8 38.08 6.74 5.56
C LEU A 8 38.00 8.20 5.12
N GLN A 9 38.39 8.48 3.89
CA GLN A 9 37.89 9.60 3.08
C GLN A 9 38.55 9.58 1.69
N ALA A 10 37.73 9.90 0.68
CA ALA A 10 38.06 10.15 -0.72
C ALA A 10 38.45 8.94 -1.58
N ASN A 11 37.47 8.39 -2.32
CA ASN A 11 37.55 8.22 -3.79
C ASN A 11 36.40 7.36 -4.34
N MET A 12 35.15 7.83 -4.22
CA MET A 12 34.09 7.46 -5.18
C MET A 12 33.22 8.69 -5.43
N SER A 13 33.79 9.67 -6.14
CA SER A 13 33.13 10.91 -6.56
C SER A 13 32.89 10.84 -8.08
N THR A 14 31.65 10.56 -8.51
CA THR A 14 30.66 11.58 -8.95
C THR A 14 30.83 12.16 -10.36
N SER A 15 31.86 11.81 -11.16
CA SER A 15 31.98 12.39 -12.51
C SER A 15 31.23 11.62 -13.62
N GLU A 16 31.13 10.29 -13.55
CA GLU A 16 30.57 9.50 -14.67
C GLU A 16 29.03 9.37 -14.64
N PHE A 17 28.38 9.61 -13.49
CA PHE A 17 26.91 9.58 -13.38
C PHE A 17 26.23 10.88 -13.86
N ALA A 18 26.97 11.99 -13.94
CA ALA A 18 26.41 13.30 -14.24
C ALA A 18 26.03 13.46 -15.73
N SER A 19 26.75 12.82 -16.65
CA SER A 19 26.56 13.00 -18.10
C SER A 19 25.50 12.08 -18.74
N ALA A 20 25.08 11.02 -18.04
CA ALA A 20 24.03 10.09 -18.49
C ALA A 20 22.66 10.35 -17.84
N SER A 21 22.57 11.35 -16.98
CA SER A 21 21.35 11.66 -16.23
C SER A 21 20.32 12.40 -17.10
N PRO A 22 19.08 11.90 -17.21
CA PRO A 22 18.00 12.61 -17.91
C PRO A 22 17.63 13.95 -17.25
N TYR A 23 18.16 14.23 -16.04
CA TYR A 23 18.01 15.48 -15.31
C TYR A 23 18.99 16.60 -15.74
N SER A 24 19.83 16.35 -16.75
CA SER A 24 20.76 17.34 -17.32
C SER A 24 20.10 18.27 -18.35
N GLN A 25 18.87 18.00 -18.77
CA GLN A 25 18.10 18.90 -19.63
C GLN A 25 17.26 19.85 -18.78
N GLY A 26 17.29 21.15 -19.14
CA GLY A 26 16.82 22.26 -18.31
C GLY A 26 15.42 22.08 -17.73
N LYS A 27 15.29 22.40 -16.43
CA LYS A 27 14.04 22.36 -15.65
C LYS A 27 12.92 23.14 -16.35
N GLN A 28 11.80 22.48 -16.61
CA GLN A 28 10.53 23.19 -16.55
C GLN A 28 10.23 23.48 -15.09
N ILE A 29 9.95 24.74 -14.77
CA ILE A 29 9.50 25.16 -13.44
C ILE A 29 8.04 24.70 -13.33
N PRO A 30 7.70 23.77 -12.43
CA PRO A 30 6.32 23.34 -12.24
C PRO A 30 5.49 24.53 -11.76
N HIS A 31 4.28 24.67 -12.29
CA HIS A 31 3.39 25.79 -12.03
C HIS A 31 2.80 25.65 -10.61
N ILE A 32 2.38 26.75 -9.98
CA ILE A 32 1.89 26.79 -8.58
C ILE A 32 0.65 25.90 -8.28
N THR A 33 0.18 25.16 -9.27
CA THR A 33 -0.91 24.19 -9.20
C THR A 33 -0.46 22.73 -9.05
N ASP A 34 0.86 22.47 -8.97
CA ASP A 34 1.44 21.11 -8.95
C ASP A 34 1.48 20.45 -7.56
N PHE A 35 0.92 21.12 -6.53
CA PHE A 35 0.67 20.52 -5.21
C PHE A 35 -0.63 19.74 -5.19
N LYS A 36 -0.65 18.55 -5.79
CA LYS A 36 -1.91 17.81 -5.97
C LYS A 36 -1.85 16.33 -5.63
N TYR A 37 -1.08 15.95 -4.61
CA TYR A 37 -1.22 14.58 -4.09
C TYR A 37 -2.56 14.32 -3.41
N LYS A 38 -3.09 15.35 -2.75
CA LYS A 38 -4.49 15.35 -2.31
C LYS A 38 -5.39 15.18 -3.53
N GLU A 39 -5.25 16.02 -4.56
CA GLU A 39 -6.14 16.02 -5.72
C GLU A 39 -6.07 14.77 -6.62
N TYR A 40 -4.98 14.01 -6.61
CA TYR A 40 -4.86 12.80 -7.42
C TYR A 40 -5.70 11.64 -6.85
N LEU A 41 -5.60 11.39 -5.53
CA LEU A 41 -6.49 10.48 -4.79
C LEU A 41 -7.96 10.90 -4.88
N LEU A 42 -8.16 12.21 -4.91
CA LEU A 42 -9.44 12.87 -5.03
C LEU A 42 -10.03 12.73 -6.48
N SER A 43 -9.21 12.73 -7.53
CA SER A 43 -9.63 12.46 -8.93
C SER A 43 -9.84 10.98 -9.25
N ALA A 44 -9.21 10.08 -8.47
CA ALA A 44 -9.44 8.64 -8.48
C ALA A 44 -10.75 8.23 -7.73
N GLY A 45 -11.61 9.20 -7.41
CA GLY A 45 -12.95 8.95 -6.86
C GLY A 45 -13.14 9.26 -5.37
N LEU A 46 -12.17 9.88 -4.68
CA LEU A 46 -12.33 10.28 -3.27
C LEU A 46 -12.55 11.79 -3.02
N HIS A 47 -12.64 12.68 -4.04
CA HIS A 47 -12.97 14.12 -3.86
C HIS A 47 -14.43 14.46 -3.66
N THR A 48 -15.31 13.52 -3.43
CA THR A 48 -16.60 13.89 -2.86
C THR A 48 -16.58 14.00 -1.35
N LEU A 49 -15.49 13.66 -0.62
CA LEU A 49 -15.65 13.41 0.81
C LEU A 49 -15.07 14.44 1.81
N SER A 50 -14.11 15.31 1.48
CA SER A 50 -13.41 16.04 2.57
C SER A 50 -13.02 17.50 2.35
N ASN A 51 -13.87 18.37 1.77
CA ASN A 51 -14.04 19.78 2.24
C ASN A 51 -14.74 20.77 1.28
N LYS A 52 -15.78 20.34 0.54
CA LYS A 52 -16.84 21.27 0.11
C LYS A 52 -18.23 20.63 0.06
N TYR A 53 -18.24 19.31 -0.05
CA TYR A 53 -19.26 18.42 0.48
C TYR A 53 -18.53 17.50 1.44
N ALA A 54 -18.86 17.53 2.74
CA ALA A 54 -18.43 16.48 3.64
C ALA A 54 -19.17 15.22 3.18
N VAL A 55 -18.47 14.23 2.64
CA VAL A 55 -18.95 12.87 2.88
C VAL A 55 -18.31 12.49 4.17
N ASN A 56 -19.13 12.61 5.19
CA ASN A 56 -19.05 11.73 6.33
C ASN A 56 -18.79 10.32 5.79
N VAL A 57 -17.55 9.84 5.90
CA VAL A 57 -17.32 8.41 6.03
C VAL A 57 -18.26 8.00 7.15
N PRO A 58 -19.35 7.26 6.85
CA PRO A 58 -20.34 7.01 7.86
C PRO A 58 -19.67 6.22 8.98
N GLU A 59 -19.80 6.64 10.23
CA GLU A 59 -19.33 5.86 11.40
C GLU A 59 -19.90 4.42 11.39
N ASP A 60 -20.91 4.14 10.57
CA ASP A 60 -21.61 2.87 10.40
C ASP A 60 -21.16 2.01 9.21
N LEU A 61 -19.93 2.16 8.70
CA LEU A 61 -19.34 1.19 7.77
C LEU A 61 -19.25 -0.19 8.43
N LYS A 62 -19.46 -1.26 7.63
CA LYS A 62 -19.56 -2.62 8.19
C LYS A 62 -18.58 -3.59 7.58
N VAL A 63 -18.21 -3.40 6.30
CA VAL A 63 -17.28 -4.31 5.63
C VAL A 63 -16.33 -3.59 4.69
N VAL A 64 -15.06 -4.00 4.73
CA VAL A 64 -13.97 -3.52 3.87
C VAL A 64 -13.31 -4.73 3.17
N ASN A 65 -13.18 -4.70 1.85
CA ASN A 65 -12.48 -5.74 1.08
C ASN A 65 -11.23 -5.16 0.40
N VAL A 66 -10.06 -5.76 0.60
CA VAL A 66 -8.78 -5.28 0.03
C VAL A 66 -8.00 -6.42 -0.60
N ALA A 67 -7.28 -6.11 -1.68
CA ALA A 67 -6.22 -6.97 -2.20
C ALA A 67 -4.99 -6.09 -2.51
N LEU A 68 -3.84 -6.41 -1.93
CA LEU A 68 -2.56 -5.77 -2.20
C LEU A 68 -1.48 -6.82 -2.49
N PHE A 69 -0.33 -6.43 -3.05
CA PHE A 69 0.71 -7.37 -3.52
C PHE A 69 2.08 -6.73 -3.27
N ALA A 70 3.09 -7.50 -2.85
CA ALA A 70 4.49 -7.10 -2.95
C ALA A 70 5.39 -8.34 -3.07
N LEU A 71 6.63 -8.14 -3.50
CA LEU A 71 7.66 -9.18 -3.52
C LEU A 71 8.88 -8.66 -2.79
N GLY A 72 9.10 -9.15 -1.57
CA GLY A 72 10.31 -8.90 -0.82
C GLY A 72 10.62 -10.03 0.18
N ARG A 73 11.91 -10.14 0.51
CA ARG A 73 12.48 -11.18 1.39
C ARG A 73 12.43 -10.78 2.88
N ALA A 74 11.55 -9.86 3.27
CA ALA A 74 11.57 -9.20 4.57
C ALA A 74 10.44 -9.70 5.48
N GLY A 75 10.68 -10.81 6.20
CA GLY A 75 9.78 -11.26 7.27
C GLY A 75 8.54 -12.05 6.84
N GLY A 76 8.51 -12.59 5.61
CA GLY A 76 7.38 -13.38 5.11
C GLY A 76 6.23 -12.51 4.61
N ILE A 77 5.23 -13.14 3.98
CA ILE A 77 4.16 -12.41 3.26
C ILE A 77 3.34 -11.46 4.16
N PHE A 78 3.23 -11.73 5.45
CA PHE A 78 2.50 -10.87 6.39
C PHE A 78 3.18 -9.53 6.61
N HIS A 79 4.50 -9.53 6.78
CA HIS A 79 5.29 -8.32 7.06
C HIS A 79 5.76 -7.61 5.80
N ASP A 80 5.83 -8.33 4.68
CA ASP A 80 6.25 -7.82 3.38
C ASP A 80 5.09 -7.28 2.53
N CYS A 81 3.92 -7.92 2.62
CA CYS A 81 2.77 -7.60 1.76
C CYS A 81 1.55 -7.17 2.58
N ALA A 82 1.07 -8.03 3.49
CA ALA A 82 -0.18 -7.80 4.21
C ALA A 82 -0.13 -6.55 5.10
N VAL A 83 1.07 -6.14 5.54
CA VAL A 83 1.29 -4.93 6.34
C VAL A 83 0.70 -3.67 5.68
N HIS A 84 0.73 -3.60 4.35
CA HIS A 84 0.20 -2.47 3.60
C HIS A 84 -1.34 -2.50 3.53
N ASP A 85 -1.95 -3.68 3.37
CA ASP A 85 -3.40 -3.86 3.49
C ASP A 85 -3.89 -3.47 4.89
N VAL A 86 -3.17 -3.94 5.92
CA VAL A 86 -3.48 -3.63 7.32
C VAL A 86 -3.45 -2.12 7.56
N ASP A 87 -2.39 -1.45 7.11
CA ASP A 87 -2.27 0.01 7.23
C ASP A 87 -3.40 0.73 6.49
N LEU A 88 -3.66 0.35 5.22
CA LEU A 88 -4.72 0.94 4.41
C LEU A 88 -6.10 0.77 5.07
N ILE A 89 -6.40 -0.42 5.59
CA ILE A 89 -7.68 -0.68 6.24
C ILE A 89 -7.78 0.15 7.53
N CYS A 90 -6.75 0.18 8.37
CA CYS A 90 -6.76 0.99 9.60
C CYS A 90 -6.90 2.49 9.30
N TRP A 91 -6.29 2.96 8.21
CA TRP A 91 -6.44 4.34 7.76
C TRP A 91 -7.86 4.66 7.27
N VAL A 92 -8.46 3.75 6.49
CA VAL A 92 -9.83 3.91 5.97
C VAL A 92 -10.88 3.83 7.08
N THR A 93 -10.71 2.90 8.03
CA THR A 93 -11.64 2.75 9.16
C THR A 93 -11.41 3.81 10.24
N GLY A 94 -10.21 4.35 10.35
CA GLY A 94 -9.81 5.29 11.40
C GLY A 94 -9.65 4.63 12.78
N GLU A 95 -9.63 3.31 12.84
CA GLU A 95 -9.53 2.52 14.06
C GLU A 95 -8.68 1.27 13.85
N TYR A 96 -8.31 0.62 14.96
CA TYR A 96 -7.46 -0.57 14.97
C TYR A 96 -8.27 -1.81 15.33
N PRO A 97 -8.01 -2.97 14.71
CA PRO A 97 -8.79 -4.17 14.96
C PRO A 97 -8.55 -4.71 16.38
N THR A 98 -9.59 -5.33 16.95
CA THR A 98 -9.55 -6.05 18.22
C THR A 98 -9.20 -7.52 18.03
N HIS A 99 -9.59 -8.11 16.89
CA HIS A 99 -9.35 -9.52 16.59
C HIS A 99 -8.98 -9.68 15.12
N VAL A 100 -8.14 -10.67 14.85
CA VAL A 100 -7.78 -11.09 13.49
C VAL A 100 -7.85 -12.60 13.32
N PHE A 101 -8.14 -13.02 12.10
CA PHE A 101 -8.05 -14.44 11.71
C PHE A 101 -7.46 -14.54 10.30
N ALA A 102 -6.48 -15.42 10.11
CA ALA A 102 -5.83 -15.64 8.83
C ALA A 102 -5.78 -17.13 8.45
N SER A 103 -5.86 -17.39 7.15
CA SER A 103 -5.56 -18.68 6.54
C SER A 103 -4.54 -18.46 5.43
N ALA A 104 -3.50 -19.29 5.40
CA ALA A 104 -2.39 -19.13 4.47
C ALA A 104 -1.95 -20.47 3.88
N THR A 105 -1.46 -20.42 2.66
CA THR A 105 -0.91 -21.58 1.95
C THR A 105 0.20 -21.18 0.99
N ALA A 106 0.97 -22.17 0.55
CA ALA A 106 2.03 -22.01 -0.42
C ALA A 106 1.82 -23.00 -1.58
N PHE A 107 1.39 -22.50 -2.72
CA PHE A 107 1.27 -23.27 -3.96
C PHE A 107 2.56 -23.27 -4.79
N ILE A 108 3.43 -22.26 -4.62
CA ILE A 108 4.71 -22.10 -5.30
C ILE A 108 5.78 -22.89 -4.51
N PRO A 109 6.39 -23.94 -5.11
CA PRO A 109 7.35 -24.79 -4.40
C PRO A 109 8.55 -24.04 -3.81
N GLU A 110 9.03 -22.99 -4.49
CA GLU A 110 10.14 -22.16 -4.04
C GLU A 110 9.80 -21.32 -2.80
N VAL A 111 8.53 -20.91 -2.68
CA VAL A 111 8.01 -20.18 -1.51
C VAL A 111 7.82 -21.13 -0.34
N ALA A 112 7.25 -22.32 -0.59
CA ALA A 112 7.12 -23.35 0.43
C ALA A 112 8.49 -23.81 0.96
N ALA A 113 9.51 -23.90 0.10
CA ALA A 113 10.86 -24.32 0.48
C ALA A 113 11.56 -23.37 1.48
N ILE A 114 11.10 -22.12 1.57
CA ILE A 114 11.61 -21.14 2.54
C ILE A 114 10.66 -20.95 3.74
N ASN A 115 9.64 -21.80 3.89
CA ASN A 115 8.59 -21.71 4.91
C ASN A 115 7.85 -20.36 4.91
N ASP A 116 7.61 -19.80 3.72
CA ASP A 116 6.74 -18.64 3.53
C ASP A 116 5.42 -19.07 2.85
N HIS A 117 4.49 -18.12 2.72
CA HIS A 117 3.22 -18.30 2.02
C HIS A 117 3.17 -17.43 0.76
N ASP A 118 2.42 -17.89 -0.24
CA ASP A 118 2.12 -17.12 -1.44
C ASP A 118 0.65 -16.78 -1.58
N THR A 119 -0.23 -17.36 -0.78
CA THR A 119 -1.67 -17.13 -0.85
C THR A 119 -2.21 -17.05 0.57
N VAL A 120 -2.79 -15.91 0.91
CA VAL A 120 -3.31 -15.60 2.23
C VAL A 120 -4.72 -15.01 2.08
N ALA A 121 -5.61 -15.42 2.96
CA ALA A 121 -6.87 -14.72 3.19
C ALA A 121 -6.98 -14.41 4.67
N PHE A 122 -7.38 -13.19 5.02
CA PHE A 122 -7.57 -12.82 6.42
C PHE A 122 -8.78 -11.93 6.63
N THR A 123 -9.21 -11.89 7.90
CA THR A 123 -10.29 -11.04 8.38
C THR A 123 -9.85 -10.27 9.60
N MET A 124 -10.36 -9.06 9.77
CA MET A 124 -10.13 -8.26 10.96
C MET A 124 -11.45 -7.74 11.49
N LYS A 125 -11.61 -7.71 12.82
CA LYS A 125 -12.81 -7.21 13.50
C LYS A 125 -12.47 -5.99 14.33
N PHE A 126 -13.19 -4.90 14.10
CA PHE A 126 -12.95 -3.62 14.74
C PHE A 126 -13.90 -3.32 15.91
N PRO A 127 -13.55 -2.39 16.81
CA PRO A 127 -14.41 -1.97 17.93
C PRO A 127 -15.81 -1.50 17.49
N SER A 128 -15.91 -0.80 16.36
CA SER A 128 -17.19 -0.35 15.78
C SER A 128 -18.12 -1.50 15.36
N GLY A 129 -17.59 -2.73 15.24
CA GLY A 129 -18.27 -3.85 14.62
C GLY A 129 -17.99 -3.97 13.12
N THR A 130 -17.18 -3.09 12.53
CA THR A 130 -16.65 -3.25 11.16
C THR A 130 -15.87 -4.56 11.06
N ILE A 131 -16.00 -5.24 9.92
CA ILE A 131 -15.27 -6.46 9.59
C ILE A 131 -14.54 -6.24 8.27
N SER A 132 -13.22 -6.37 8.22
CA SER A 132 -12.52 -6.43 6.94
C SER A 132 -12.31 -7.87 6.48
N MET A 133 -12.23 -8.05 5.17
CA MET A 133 -11.76 -9.24 4.49
C MET A 133 -10.65 -8.83 3.53
N THR A 134 -9.63 -9.66 3.41
CA THR A 134 -8.52 -9.43 2.49
C THR A 134 -8.12 -10.74 1.86
N ASP A 135 -7.92 -10.73 0.56
CA ASP A 135 -7.24 -11.79 -0.18
C ASP A 135 -5.94 -11.25 -0.78
N LEU A 136 -4.87 -12.01 -0.59
CA LEU A 136 -3.51 -11.62 -0.91
C LEU A 136 -2.84 -12.81 -1.58
N SER A 137 -2.27 -12.59 -2.75
CA SER A 137 -1.48 -13.61 -3.43
C SER A 137 -0.15 -13.05 -3.89
N ARG A 138 0.88 -13.87 -4.08
CA ARG A 138 2.09 -13.50 -4.83
C ARG A 138 1.94 -13.84 -6.32
N TYR A 139 0.85 -14.50 -6.70
CA TYR A 139 0.60 -14.96 -8.06
C TYR A 139 -0.66 -14.33 -8.66
N ALA A 140 -0.46 -13.27 -9.45
CA ALA A 140 -1.49 -12.68 -10.30
C ALA A 140 -1.00 -12.64 -11.75
N ALA A 141 -1.36 -13.66 -12.53
CA ALA A 141 -0.92 -13.80 -13.93
C ALA A 141 -1.37 -12.65 -14.85
N TYR A 142 -2.35 -11.86 -14.40
CA TYR A 142 -2.97 -10.76 -15.15
C TYR A 142 -2.43 -9.38 -14.79
N GLY A 143 -1.51 -9.26 -13.82
CA GLY A 143 -0.83 -8.03 -13.43
C GLY A 143 -0.85 -7.78 -11.91
N TYR A 144 -0.62 -6.53 -11.50
CA TYR A 144 -0.52 -6.11 -10.11
C TYR A 144 -1.90 -5.66 -9.60
N ASP A 145 -2.65 -6.60 -9.01
CA ASP A 145 -4.05 -6.41 -8.62
C ASP A 145 -4.17 -5.62 -7.31
N GLN A 146 -4.71 -4.41 -7.35
CA GLN A 146 -4.89 -3.54 -6.20
C GLN A 146 -6.32 -3.03 -6.19
N ARG A 147 -7.14 -3.53 -5.26
CA ARG A 147 -8.56 -3.17 -5.18
C ARG A 147 -8.95 -2.92 -3.74
N LEU A 148 -9.92 -2.02 -3.58
CA LEU A 148 -10.54 -1.69 -2.30
C LEU A 148 -12.04 -1.53 -2.51
N GLU A 149 -12.85 -2.15 -1.66
CA GLU A 149 -14.29 -1.93 -1.59
C GLU A 149 -14.69 -1.65 -0.16
N VAL A 150 -15.51 -0.63 0.05
CA VAL A 150 -15.99 -0.18 1.35
C VAL A 150 -17.49 0.04 1.24
N PHE A 151 -18.28 -0.65 2.06
CA PHE A 151 -19.74 -0.53 2.00
C PHE A 151 -20.42 -0.52 3.36
N GLY A 152 -21.62 0.05 3.37
CA GLY A 152 -22.47 0.18 4.55
C GLY A 152 -23.90 0.59 4.20
N PRO A 153 -24.71 0.96 5.21
CA PRO A 153 -26.14 1.25 5.03
C PRO A 153 -26.46 2.37 4.04
N LYS A 154 -25.49 3.26 3.75
CA LYS A 154 -25.64 4.42 2.87
C LYS A 154 -25.10 4.19 1.46
N GLY A 155 -24.55 3.02 1.16
CA GLY A 155 -24.00 2.69 -0.15
C GLY A 155 -22.58 2.13 -0.08
N MET A 156 -21.86 2.30 -1.18
CA MET A 156 -20.57 1.65 -1.42
C MET A 156 -19.63 2.56 -2.20
N VAL A 157 -18.34 2.50 -1.86
CA VAL A 157 -17.23 3.07 -2.63
C VAL A 157 -16.30 1.94 -3.00
N ALA A 158 -15.83 1.93 -4.25
CA ALA A 158 -14.87 0.95 -4.73
C ALA A 158 -13.77 1.62 -5.55
N SER A 159 -12.53 1.21 -5.31
CA SER A 159 -11.36 1.53 -6.10
C SER A 159 -10.93 0.27 -6.86
N GLY A 160 -10.91 0.38 -8.19
CA GLY A 160 -10.56 -0.71 -9.09
C GLY A 160 -9.09 -0.71 -9.48
N ASN A 161 -8.73 -1.72 -10.27
CA ASN A 161 -7.39 -1.79 -10.86
C ASN A 161 -7.11 -0.68 -11.86
N GLU A 162 -5.88 -0.18 -11.82
CA GLU A 162 -5.39 0.78 -12.80
C GLU A 162 -4.80 0.09 -14.03
N ARG A 163 -5.11 0.67 -15.19
CA ARG A 163 -4.58 0.26 -16.49
C ARG A 163 -3.78 1.43 -17.07
N PRO A 164 -2.68 1.16 -17.81
CA PRO A 164 -1.95 2.22 -18.51
C PRO A 164 -2.83 3.06 -19.45
N TYR A 165 -3.84 2.41 -20.06
CA TYR A 165 -4.77 3.04 -21.00
C TYR A 165 -6.20 2.54 -20.75
N GLN A 166 -7.16 3.45 -20.84
CA GLN A 166 -8.59 3.14 -20.75
C GLN A 166 -9.17 2.82 -22.14
N MET A 167 -8.66 1.74 -22.75
CA MET A 167 -9.10 1.30 -24.08
C MET A 167 -9.88 -0.01 -24.01
N THR A 168 -10.88 -0.15 -24.88
CA THR A 168 -11.59 -1.40 -25.12
C THR A 168 -11.52 -1.72 -26.61
N THR A 169 -11.14 -2.95 -26.94
CA THR A 169 -11.13 -3.45 -28.33
C THR A 169 -12.27 -4.44 -28.49
N SER A 170 -13.20 -4.16 -29.40
CA SER A 170 -14.36 -5.03 -29.69
C SER A 170 -14.21 -5.64 -31.08
N THR A 171 -14.16 -6.98 -31.17
CA THR A 171 -14.05 -7.74 -32.43
C THR A 171 -15.10 -8.86 -32.49
N VAL A 172 -15.13 -9.62 -33.59
CA VAL A 172 -16.00 -10.81 -33.67
C VAL A 172 -15.63 -11.91 -32.67
N GLN A 173 -14.47 -11.81 -32.01
CA GLN A 173 -14.02 -12.71 -30.95
C GLN A 173 -14.41 -12.23 -29.55
N GLY A 174 -15.04 -11.06 -29.43
CA GLY A 174 -15.46 -10.46 -28.16
C GLY A 174 -14.71 -9.16 -27.83
N GLU A 175 -14.84 -8.73 -26.58
CA GLU A 175 -14.19 -7.53 -26.07
C GLU A 175 -12.93 -7.86 -25.28
N SER A 176 -11.93 -7.00 -25.38
CA SER A 176 -10.70 -7.09 -24.61
C SER A 176 -10.24 -5.72 -24.13
N GLN A 177 -9.56 -5.72 -22.98
CA GLN A 177 -8.94 -4.55 -22.39
C GLN A 177 -7.43 -4.80 -22.21
N PRO A 178 -6.59 -3.75 -22.21
CA PRO A 178 -5.18 -3.88 -21.86
C PRO A 178 -5.02 -4.50 -20.46
N PRO A 179 -3.93 -5.23 -20.18
CA PRO A 179 -3.65 -5.72 -18.83
C PRO A 179 -3.54 -4.56 -17.82
N ILE A 180 -3.71 -4.88 -16.54
CA ILE A 180 -3.49 -3.92 -15.46
C ILE A 180 -1.99 -3.64 -15.32
N LEU A 181 -1.61 -2.59 -14.60
CA LEU A 181 -0.20 -2.27 -14.36
C LEU A 181 0.56 -3.47 -13.77
N HIS A 182 1.84 -3.64 -14.14
CA HIS A 182 2.56 -4.90 -13.93
C HIS A 182 3.50 -4.91 -12.72
N SER A 183 3.52 -3.86 -11.89
CA SER A 183 4.35 -3.81 -10.67
C SER A 183 4.05 -2.56 -9.82
N PHE A 184 4.46 -2.60 -8.55
CA PHE A 184 4.33 -1.49 -7.61
C PHE A 184 4.98 -0.17 -8.06
N PRO A 185 6.17 -0.11 -8.72
CA PRO A 185 6.74 1.17 -9.14
C PRO A 185 5.90 1.85 -10.22
N SER A 186 5.31 1.06 -11.12
CA SER A 186 4.44 1.59 -12.17
C SER A 186 3.07 2.01 -11.62
N ARG A 187 2.54 1.26 -10.65
CA ARG A 187 1.24 1.50 -10.01
C ARG A 187 1.26 2.67 -9.04
N TYR A 188 2.36 2.83 -8.29
CA TYR A 188 2.52 3.84 -7.24
C TYR A 188 3.55 4.90 -7.63
N TYR A 189 3.74 5.15 -8.93
CA TYR A 189 4.68 6.17 -9.40
C TYR A 189 4.38 7.53 -8.75
N ASP A 190 3.15 8.02 -8.91
CA ASP A 190 2.69 9.24 -8.25
C ASP A 190 2.75 9.08 -6.73
N GLY A 191 2.46 7.86 -6.26
CA GLY A 191 2.68 7.39 -4.90
C GLY A 191 4.01 7.89 -4.30
N TYR A 192 5.11 7.37 -4.82
CA TYR A 192 6.46 7.64 -4.33
C TYR A 192 6.88 9.10 -4.45
N ILE A 193 6.50 9.77 -5.55
CA ILE A 193 6.85 11.19 -5.75
C ILE A 193 6.34 12.05 -4.61
N ASN A 194 5.12 11.80 -4.19
CA ASN A 194 4.50 12.68 -3.22
C ASN A 194 4.74 12.27 -1.78
N GLU A 195 5.02 11.00 -1.50
CA GLU A 195 5.64 10.61 -0.23
C GLU A 195 6.94 11.39 -0.02
N LEU A 196 7.80 11.44 -1.04
CA LEU A 196 9.06 12.17 -0.97
C LEU A 196 8.86 13.68 -0.85
N ASN A 197 7.89 14.25 -1.56
CA ASN A 197 7.52 15.66 -1.40
C ASN A 197 7.03 15.95 0.02
N HIS A 198 6.15 15.11 0.58
CA HIS A 198 5.68 15.25 1.96
C HIS A 198 6.84 15.19 2.94
N PHE A 199 7.76 14.24 2.77
CA PHE A 199 8.96 14.17 3.59
C PHE A 199 9.80 15.45 3.50
N CYS A 200 9.99 16.00 2.30
CA CYS A 200 10.69 17.26 2.09
C CYS A 200 9.98 18.43 2.78
N ASP A 201 8.65 18.48 2.76
CA ASP A 201 7.86 19.51 3.42
C ASP A 201 7.95 19.40 4.95
N VAL A 202 7.97 18.17 5.49
CA VAL A 202 8.13 17.90 6.94
C VAL A 202 9.49 18.40 7.44
N ILE A 203 10.59 18.06 6.76
CA ILE A 203 11.93 18.50 7.20
C ILE A 203 12.14 20.01 7.05
N GLN A 204 11.36 20.66 6.20
CA GLN A 204 11.33 22.13 6.05
C GLN A 204 10.40 22.82 7.05
N GLY A 205 9.63 22.06 7.84
CA GLY A 205 8.66 22.58 8.80
C GLY A 205 7.41 23.20 8.15
N LEU A 206 7.09 22.82 6.91
CA LEU A 206 5.92 23.32 6.19
C LEU A 206 4.64 22.56 6.57
N VAL A 207 4.78 21.28 6.94
CA VAL A 207 3.67 20.41 7.33
C VAL A 207 4.10 19.49 8.48
N ASP A 208 3.13 19.03 9.26
CA ASP A 208 3.35 17.99 10.26
C ASP A 208 3.45 16.61 9.61
N LEU A 209 4.24 15.73 10.21
CA LEU A 209 4.34 14.33 9.80
C LEU A 209 3.00 13.63 10.04
N GLN A 210 2.42 13.06 8.98
CA GLN A 210 1.10 12.41 9.07
C GLN A 210 1.13 11.03 9.73
N LEU A 211 2.30 10.42 9.85
CA LEU A 211 2.51 9.08 10.40
C LEU A 211 3.35 9.15 11.68
N SER A 212 2.84 8.65 12.79
CA SER A 212 3.63 8.49 14.01
C SER A 212 4.26 7.10 14.09
N GLY A 213 5.37 6.96 14.81
CA GLY A 213 5.96 5.65 15.08
C GLY A 213 5.03 4.70 15.84
N GLU A 214 4.06 5.23 16.59
CA GLU A 214 3.03 4.44 17.25
C GLU A 214 2.08 3.79 16.24
N ASN A 215 1.69 4.52 15.18
CA ASN A 215 0.86 3.96 14.11
C ASN A 215 1.58 2.78 13.44
N THR A 216 2.87 2.95 13.12
CA THR A 216 3.71 1.91 12.51
C THR A 216 3.84 0.67 13.42
N LEU A 217 4.04 0.88 14.73
CA LEU A 217 4.13 -0.22 15.68
C LEU A 217 2.82 -1.02 15.78
N LYS A 218 1.67 -0.34 15.78
CA LYS A 218 0.36 -0.99 15.82
C LYS A 218 0.12 -1.83 14.57
N VAL A 219 0.42 -1.30 13.39
CA VAL A 219 0.32 -2.04 12.12
C VAL A 219 1.22 -3.28 12.11
N SER A 220 2.47 -3.14 12.56
CA SER A 220 3.39 -4.28 12.67
C SER A 220 2.90 -5.34 13.67
N THR A 221 2.31 -4.91 14.80
CA THR A 221 1.71 -5.80 15.80
C THR A 221 0.56 -6.63 15.21
N ILE A 222 -0.28 -5.99 14.39
CA ILE A 222 -1.39 -6.67 13.69
C ILE A 222 -0.86 -7.69 12.67
N ALA A 223 0.18 -7.34 11.92
CA ALA A 223 0.82 -8.26 10.98
C ALA A 223 1.39 -9.51 11.69
N THR A 224 2.04 -9.34 12.85
CA THR A 224 2.48 -10.47 13.69
C THR A 224 1.30 -11.33 14.16
N ALA A 225 0.18 -10.71 14.58
CA ALA A 225 -1.00 -11.46 15.01
C ALA A 225 -1.65 -12.25 13.87
N LEU A 226 -1.62 -11.73 12.64
CA LEU A 226 -2.07 -12.44 11.44
C LEU A 226 -1.20 -13.66 11.13
N GLU A 227 0.12 -13.51 11.24
CA GLU A 227 1.08 -14.61 11.09
C GLU A 227 0.84 -15.70 12.15
N GLU A 228 0.66 -15.32 13.42
CA GLU A 228 0.31 -16.25 14.50
C GLU A 228 -1.02 -16.97 14.23
N SER A 229 -2.03 -16.23 13.76
CA SER A 229 -3.33 -16.79 13.41
C SER A 229 -3.23 -17.85 12.32
N ALA A 230 -2.46 -17.58 11.26
CA ALA A 230 -2.25 -18.52 10.17
C ALA A 230 -1.50 -19.79 10.64
N ALA A 231 -0.52 -19.64 11.53
CA ALA A 231 0.23 -20.75 12.09
C ALA A 231 -0.60 -21.64 13.03
N THR A 232 -1.47 -21.03 13.84
CA THR A 232 -2.25 -21.74 14.88
C THR A 232 -3.63 -22.19 14.42
N GLY A 233 -4.16 -21.59 13.34
CA GLY A 233 -5.54 -21.74 12.91
C GLY A 233 -6.56 -21.16 13.90
N GLN A 234 -6.13 -20.24 14.78
CA GLN A 234 -6.98 -19.62 15.80
C GLN A 234 -7.21 -18.14 15.52
N MET A 235 -8.32 -17.61 16.01
CA MET A 235 -8.55 -16.17 16.06
C MET A 235 -7.69 -15.56 17.16
N ILE A 236 -6.98 -14.47 16.85
CA ILE A 236 -6.06 -13.80 17.78
C ILE A 236 -6.67 -12.47 18.22
N GLU A 237 -6.73 -12.25 19.54
CA GLU A 237 -7.07 -10.96 20.15
C GLU A 237 -5.80 -10.09 20.20
N ILE A 238 -5.90 -8.85 19.72
CA ILE A 238 -4.75 -7.93 19.66
C ILE A 238 -4.72 -7.04 20.90
N LYS A 239 -3.53 -6.92 21.50
CA LYS A 239 -3.26 -6.01 22.62
C LYS A 239 -2.20 -4.99 22.17
N TYR A 240 -2.55 -3.71 22.24
CA TYR A 240 -1.69 -2.58 21.87
C TYR A 240 -0.97 -1.99 23.07
#